data_AF-A0A4R5W377-F1
#
_entry.id   AF-A0A4R5W377-F1
#
_cell.length_a   1.000
_cell.length_b   1.000
_cell.length_c   1.000
_cell.angle_alpha   90.00
_cell.angle_beta   90.00
_cell.angle_gamma   90.00
#
_symmetry.space_group_name_H-M   'P 1'
#
loop_
_entity.id
_entity.type
_entity.pdbx_description
1 polymer ?
#
loop_
_entity_poly.entity_id
_entity_poly.type
_entity_poly.pdbx_seq_one_letter_code
_entity_poly.pdbx_strand_id
1 'polypeptide(L)'
;MNGRLNVLLLIALLACALILVKTQYQARHLFIELERSQTEARQLEVEWSQLQLDQSNLGKHERIQANAIKDLNMVPVTNDRTQYITLNTK
;
A
#
# COMPACT_ATOMS: atom_id res chain seq x y z
N MET A 1 10.99 -1.40 -64.07
CA MET A 1 12.03 -0.82 -63.20
C MET A 1 11.54 -0.88 -61.74
N ASN A 2 11.22 -2.09 -61.23
CA ASN A 2 10.41 -2.25 -60.01
C ASN A 2 11.11 -3.08 -58.92
N GLY A 3 12.16 -3.85 -59.27
CA GLY A 3 12.89 -4.70 -58.33
C GLY A 3 13.64 -3.92 -57.25
N ARG A 4 14.14 -2.71 -57.57
CA ARG A 4 14.83 -1.84 -56.60
C ARG A 4 13.91 -1.38 -55.47
N LEU A 5 12.67 -1.00 -55.80
CA LEU A 5 11.68 -0.57 -54.80
C LEU A 5 11.28 -1.74 -53.90
N ASN A 6 11.11 -2.93 -54.47
CA ASN A 6 10.73 -4.11 -53.70
C ASN A 6 11.82 -4.54 -52.72
N VAL A 7 13.09 -4.46 -53.12
CA VAL A 7 14.24 -4.71 -52.24
C VAL A 7 14.31 -3.69 -51.10
N LEU A 8 14.07 -2.40 -51.39
CA LEU A 8 14.03 -1.37 -50.36
C LEU A 8 12.92 -1.60 -49.34
N LEU A 9 11.72 -1.98 -49.79
CA LEU A 9 10.61 -2.31 -48.89
C LEU A 9 10.91 -3.53 -48.02
N LEU A 10 11.57 -4.55 -48.58
CA LEU A 10 11.96 -5.75 -47.85
C LEU A 10 12.97 -5.41 -46.74
N ILE A 11 13.97 -4.57 -47.04
CA ILE A 11 14.94 -4.09 -46.06
C ILE A 11 14.24 -3.26 -44.97
N ALA A 12 13.32 -2.36 -45.35
CA ALA A 12 12.57 -1.55 -44.39
C ALA A 12 11.72 -2.42 -43.45
N LEU A 13 11.08 -3.46 -43.99
CA LEU A 13 10.28 -4.41 -43.21
C LEU A 13 11.15 -5.18 -42.21
N LEU A 14 12.30 -5.68 -42.64
CA LEU A 14 13.25 -6.38 -41.76
C LEU A 14 13.79 -5.46 -40.67
N ALA A 15 14.14 -4.21 -41.01
CA ALA A 15 14.58 -3.22 -40.04
C ALA A 15 13.48 -2.96 -38.99
N CYS A 16 12.22 -2.78 -39.42
CA CYS A 16 11.09 -2.58 -38.52
C CYS A 16 10.88 -3.78 -37.58
N ALA A 17 10.95 -5.01 -38.10
CA ALA A 17 10.83 -6.22 -37.29
C ALA A 17 11.93 -6.31 -36.22
N LEU A 18 13.18 -6.01 -36.57
CA LEU A 18 14.32 -6.03 -35.64
C LEU A 18 14.20 -4.95 -34.55
N ILE A 19 13.75 -3.74 -34.93
CA ILE A 19 13.52 -2.63 -33.98
C ILE A 19 12.41 -3.00 -33.00
N LEU A 20 11.32 -3.60 -33.47
CA LEU A 20 10.21 -4.03 -32.62
C LEU A 20 10.63 -5.08 -31.59
N VAL A 21 11.45 -6.05 -32.01
CA VAL A 21 11.96 -7.07 -31.08
C VAL A 21 12.90 -6.45 -30.04
N LYS A 22 13.80 -5.54 -30.44
CA LYS A 22 14.70 -4.85 -29.51
C LYS A 22 13.93 -4.01 -28.49
N THR A 23 12.92 -3.26 -28.93
CA THR A 23 12.10 -2.42 -28.05
C THR A 23 11.29 -3.27 -27.07
N GLN A 24 10.72 -4.38 -27.51
CA GLN A 24 10.03 -5.31 -26.60
C GLN A 24 10.96 -5.96 -25.58
N TYR A 25 12.20 -6.27 -25.97
CA TYR A 25 13.20 -6.82 -25.06
C TYR A 25 13.62 -5.79 -23.99
N GLN A 26 13.91 -4.56 -24.41
CA GLN A 26 14.26 -3.47 -23.49
C GLN A 26 13.10 -3.08 -22.58
N ALA A 27 11.88 -3.02 -23.11
CA ALA A 27 10.69 -2.72 -22.32
C ALA A 27 10.50 -3.74 -21.19
N ARG A 28 10.62 -5.04 -21.49
CA ARG A 28 10.54 -6.10 -20.47
C ARG A 28 11.64 -5.98 -19.41
N HIS A 29 12.88 -5.71 -19.82
CA HIS A 29 13.98 -5.57 -18.87
C HIS A 29 13.81 -4.35 -17.94
N LEU A 30 13.41 -3.20 -18.48
CA LEU A 30 13.16 -1.99 -17.69
C LEU A 30 11.98 -2.18 -16.73
N PHE A 31 10.96 -2.94 -17.16
CA PHE A 31 9.79 -3.22 -16.34
C PHE A 31 10.11 -4.10 -15.13
N ILE A 32 10.99 -5.10 -15.29
CA ILE A 32 11.40 -5.99 -14.19
C ILE A 32 12.15 -5.22 -13.09
N GLU A 33 13.05 -4.32 -13.47
CA GLU A 33 13.79 -3.51 -12.47
C GLU A 33 12.85 -2.57 -11.71
N LEU A 34 11.89 -1.96 -12.41
CA LEU A 34 10.86 -1.13 -11.79
C LEU A 34 9.95 -1.94 -10.86
N GLU A 35 9.58 -3.16 -11.26
CA GLU A 35 8.74 -4.08 -10.48
C GLU A 35 9.45 -4.54 -9.20
N ARG A 36 10.76 -4.77 -9.26
CA ARG A 36 11.56 -5.13 -8.09
C ARG A 36 11.53 -4.03 -7.02
N SER A 37 11.80 -2.78 -7.41
CA SER A 37 11.75 -1.64 -6.49
C SER A 37 10.35 -1.41 -5.92
N GLN A 38 9.29 -1.54 -6.74
CA GLN A 38 7.92 -1.47 -6.27
C GLN A 38 7.55 -2.60 -5.28
N THR A 39 8.09 -3.79 -5.48
CA THR A 39 7.83 -4.94 -4.60
C THR A 39 8.44 -4.70 -3.22
N GLU A 40 9.67 -4.19 -3.15
CA GLU A 40 10.31 -3.83 -1.89
C GLU A 40 9.52 -2.71 -1.17
N ALA A 41 9.12 -1.66 -1.89
CA ALA A 41 8.30 -0.58 -1.32
C ALA A 41 6.97 -1.10 -0.73
N ARG A 42 6.31 -2.04 -1.42
CA ARG A 42 5.06 -2.66 -0.94
C ARG A 42 5.28 -3.48 0.32
N GLN A 43 6.41 -4.19 0.45
CA GLN A 43 6.72 -4.93 1.66
C GLN A 43 6.89 -4.00 2.86
N LEU A 44 7.60 -2.88 2.70
CA LEU A 44 7.74 -1.88 3.75
C LEU A 44 6.39 -1.25 4.14
N GLU A 45 5.50 -1.00 3.18
CA GLU A 45 4.16 -0.45 3.47
C GLU A 45 3.32 -1.43 4.31
N VAL A 46 3.38 -2.72 4.01
CA VAL A 46 2.71 -3.77 4.80
C VAL A 46 3.29 -3.86 6.21
N GLU A 47 4.62 -3.84 6.35
CA GLU A 47 5.28 -3.87 7.66
C GLU A 47 4.92 -2.62 8.48
N TRP A 48 4.88 -1.45 7.84
CA TRP A 48 4.46 -0.21 8.47
C TRP A 48 3.01 -0.27 8.96
N SER A 49 2.10 -0.79 8.12
CA SER A 49 0.71 -1.03 8.50
C SER A 49 0.61 -1.95 9.72
N GLN A 50 1.39 -3.03 9.75
CA GLN A 50 1.43 -3.98 10.87
C GLN A 50 1.92 -3.28 12.15
N LEU A 51 3.02 -2.54 12.08
CA LEU A 51 3.56 -1.75 13.20
C LEU A 51 2.57 -0.70 13.71
N GLN A 52 1.78 -0.09 12.83
CA GLN A 52 0.79 0.90 13.21
C GLN A 52 -0.43 0.27 13.91
N LEU A 53 -0.82 -0.95 13.52
CA LEU A 53 -1.80 -1.75 14.25
C LEU A 53 -1.26 -2.17 15.62
N ASP A 54 -0.01 -2.61 15.69
CA ASP A 54 0.65 -2.97 16.95
C ASP A 54 0.81 -1.75 17.88
N GLN A 55 1.14 -0.58 17.35
CA GLN A 55 1.13 0.68 18.12
C GLN A 55 -0.26 1.06 18.60
N SER A 56 -1.29 0.83 17.78
CA SER A 56 -2.68 1.11 18.19
C SER A 56 -3.10 0.21 19.36
N ASN A 57 -2.60 -1.03 19.41
CA ASN A 57 -2.79 -1.93 20.56
C ASN A 57 -2.03 -1.46 21.81
N LEU A 58 -0.79 -0.98 21.65
CA LEU A 58 0.05 -0.55 22.77
C LEU A 58 -0.28 0.87 23.30
N GLY A 59 -1.03 1.67 22.54
CA GLY A 59 -1.15 3.11 22.75
C GLY A 59 -2.16 3.59 23.80
N LYS A 60 -3.32 2.96 24.02
CA LYS A 60 -4.42 3.72 24.67
C LYS A 60 -5.40 3.05 25.63
N HIS A 61 -5.40 1.75 25.88
CA HIS A 61 -6.45 1.22 26.79
C HIS A 61 -5.98 0.22 27.82
N GLU A 62 -5.24 -0.82 27.47
CA GLU A 62 -5.06 -1.93 28.41
C GLU A 62 -4.22 -1.58 29.64
N ARG A 63 -3.11 -0.83 29.48
CA ARG A 63 -2.24 -0.52 30.64
C ARG A 63 -2.84 0.52 31.59
N ILE A 64 -3.49 1.55 31.06
CA ILE A 64 -4.13 2.58 31.90
C ILE A 64 -5.35 1.98 32.59
N GLN A 65 -6.14 1.17 31.87
CA GLN A 65 -7.32 0.52 32.43
C GLN A 65 -6.94 -0.55 33.46
N ALA A 66 -5.90 -1.35 33.22
CA ALA A 66 -5.40 -2.33 34.19
C ALA A 66 -4.91 -1.65 35.48
N ASN A 67 -4.15 -0.56 35.38
CA ASN A 67 -3.70 0.18 36.56
C ASN A 67 -4.88 0.91 37.25
N ALA A 68 -5.85 1.45 36.52
CA ALA A 68 -7.02 2.09 37.12
C ALA A 68 -7.97 1.10 37.82
N ILE A 69 -8.15 -0.10 37.28
CA ILE A 69 -8.93 -1.17 37.93
C ILE A 69 -8.16 -1.68 39.16
N LYS A 70 -6.86 -1.93 39.02
CA LYS A 70 -6.06 -2.57 40.07
C LYS A 70 -5.69 -1.63 41.22
N ASP A 71 -5.29 -0.40 40.93
CA ASP A 71 -4.81 0.56 41.93
C ASP A 71 -5.92 1.50 42.41
N LEU A 72 -6.94 1.76 41.60
CA LEU A 72 -8.07 2.65 41.95
C LEU A 72 -9.41 1.93 42.16
N ASN A 73 -9.50 0.59 42.01
CA ASN A 73 -10.76 -0.17 42.09
C ASN A 73 -11.87 0.41 41.18
N MET A 74 -11.50 1.00 40.03
CA MET A 74 -12.47 1.57 39.11
C MET A 74 -13.24 0.45 38.37
N VAL A 75 -14.56 0.56 38.34
CA VAL A 75 -15.45 -0.33 37.59
C VAL A 75 -15.73 0.32 36.23
N PRO A 76 -15.66 -0.42 35.11
CA PRO A 76 -15.96 0.13 33.79
C PRO A 76 -17.39 0.68 33.73
N VAL A 77 -17.56 1.82 33.05
CA VAL A 77 -18.85 2.49 32.93
C VAL A 77 -19.77 1.64 32.05
N THR A 78 -20.64 0.85 32.68
CA THR A 78 -21.74 0.14 32.04
C THR A 78 -22.84 1.14 31.68
N ASN A 79 -23.38 1.06 30.45
CA ASN A 79 -24.48 1.90 29.92
C ASN A 79 -25.76 1.92 30.77
N ASP A 80 -25.85 1.09 31.82
CA ASP A 80 -26.94 1.02 32.79
C ASP A 80 -26.93 2.16 33.83
N ARG A 81 -25.85 2.98 33.88
CA ARG A 81 -25.69 4.06 34.89
C ARG A 81 -25.49 5.47 34.30
N THR A 82 -25.99 5.74 33.10
CA THR A 82 -25.92 7.09 32.52
C THR A 82 -27.13 7.91 33.01
N GLN A 83 -26.96 8.68 34.09
CA GLN A 83 -27.98 9.64 34.52
C GLN A 83 -27.81 10.96 33.75
N TYR A 84 -28.75 11.23 32.85
CA TYR A 84 -28.88 12.50 32.17
C TYR A 84 -29.43 13.55 33.14
N ILE A 85 -28.54 14.31 33.78
CA ILE A 85 -28.93 15.48 34.57
C ILE A 85 -29.36 16.59 33.61
N THR A 86 -30.67 16.80 33.51
CA THR A 86 -31.25 17.96 32.85
C THR A 86 -31.19 19.14 33.81
N LEU A 87 -30.42 20.17 33.45
CA LEU A 87 -30.33 21.42 34.22
C LEU A 87 -31.69 22.13 34.20
N ASN A 88 -32.49 21.92 35.24
CA ASN A 88 -33.71 22.69 35.46
C ASN A 88 -33.30 24.11 35.84
N THR A 89 -33.40 25.00 34.87
CA THR A 89 -33.22 26.43 35.08
C THR A 89 -34.56 27.00 35.51
N LYS A 90 -34.70 27.35 36.80
CA LYS A 90 -35.70 28.32 37.23
C LYS A 90 -35.25 29.07 38.47
#